data_AF-A0A060WZ10-F1
#
_entry.id   AF-A0A060WZ10-F1
#
_cell.length_a   1.000
_cell.length_b   1.000
_cell.length_c   1.000
_cell.angle_alpha   90.00
_cell.angle_beta   90.00
_cell.angle_gamma   90.00
#
_symmetry.space_group_name_H-M   'P 1'
#
loop_
_entity.id
_entity.type
_entity.pdbx_description
1 polymer ?
#
loop_
_entity_poly.entity_id
_entity_poly.type
_entity_poly.pdbx_seq_one_letter_code
_entity_poly.pdbx_strand_id
1 'polypeptide(L)'
;MVCYDWRRTPLLVSTPSGAVNVRVNFCVLIQCAVNDKMAVSESMKGLLLYLCICSHVSTVEAWELTLLHTNDVHARVEETSNSYGKCTKPPCFAGVARRFTKIQEIRSREKNVMLLDAGDQFQGTVWFNVYKGAEAAYFMNKLGYDAMALGNHEFDNNVEGLIKPFLQEVKCTVLSANIKADDTLAPHISGLYFPYKIFDVGSQKVGVVGYTSKETPALSQTGPNLVFEDEIDALQPQVDKLITLGVNKIIALGHSGFVTDKEIARRVKGVDVVIGGHSNTFLYNGTVCIVYHRLLLFNIYNHSSFICQPGLSLSLGMRLQSL
;
A
#
# COMPACT_ATOMS: atom_id res chain seq x y z
N MET A 1 22.89 -25.46 18.28
CA MET A 1 23.44 -24.30 19.03
C MET A 1 22.26 -23.45 19.48
N VAL A 2 22.26 -23.05 20.74
CA VAL A 2 21.09 -22.79 21.61
C VAL A 2 19.99 -21.90 21.00
N CYS A 3 18.75 -22.40 20.97
CA CYS A 3 17.53 -21.64 20.72
C CYS A 3 16.96 -21.17 22.08
N TYR A 4 16.69 -19.88 22.24
CA TYR A 4 15.90 -19.37 23.35
C TYR A 4 14.42 -19.30 22.94
N ASP A 5 13.59 -20.04 23.66
CA ASP A 5 12.12 -20.00 23.62
C ASP A 5 11.63 -19.00 24.67
N TRP A 6 10.97 -17.92 24.24
CA TRP A 6 10.42 -16.86 25.10
C TRP A 6 8.91 -16.98 25.35
N ARG A 7 8.32 -18.17 25.20
CA ARG A 7 6.93 -18.39 25.69
C ARG A 7 6.93 -18.69 27.19
N ARG A 8 6.97 -17.65 28.03
CA ARG A 8 6.32 -17.53 29.36
C ARG A 8 7.01 -16.47 30.21
N THR A 9 6.48 -15.25 30.19
CA THR A 9 6.50 -14.34 31.35
C THR A 9 5.50 -13.21 31.11
N PRO A 10 4.55 -12.96 32.03
CA PRO A 10 3.59 -11.87 31.87
C PRO A 10 4.24 -10.57 32.35
N LEU A 11 4.51 -9.65 31.42
CA LEU A 11 4.75 -8.25 31.76
C LEU A 11 3.41 -7.51 31.64
N LEU A 12 2.81 -7.25 32.79
CA LEU A 12 1.72 -6.28 32.96
C LEU A 12 2.26 -4.89 32.59
N VAL A 13 1.81 -4.36 31.46
CA VAL A 13 1.87 -2.92 31.17
C VAL A 13 0.46 -2.48 30.81
N SER A 14 -0.14 -1.72 31.73
CA SER A 14 -1.40 -1.03 31.53
C SER A 14 -1.15 0.31 30.83
N THR A 15 -1.76 0.53 29.66
CA THR A 15 -2.13 1.88 29.17
C THR A 15 -3.32 1.80 28.21
N PRO A 16 -4.14 2.87 28.11
CA PRO A 16 -5.48 2.83 27.55
C PRO A 16 -5.54 3.16 26.04
N SER A 17 -6.63 2.67 25.42
CA SER A 17 -7.17 3.00 24.09
C SER A 17 -6.35 2.65 22.83
N GLY A 18 -6.88 1.68 22.06
CA GLY A 18 -6.72 1.61 20.61
C GLY A 18 -5.55 0.78 20.06
N ALA A 19 -5.42 -0.49 20.46
CA ALA A 19 -4.49 -1.41 19.79
C ALA A 19 -5.13 -2.06 18.55
N VAL A 20 -4.62 -1.75 17.36
CA VAL A 20 -4.87 -2.56 16.16
C VAL A 20 -4.04 -3.84 16.27
N ASN A 21 -4.67 -4.93 16.71
CA ASN A 21 -4.06 -6.25 16.66
C ASN A 21 -4.27 -6.84 15.26
N VAL A 22 -3.18 -7.06 14.52
CA VAL A 22 -3.20 -7.95 13.35
C VAL A 22 -3.36 -9.39 13.87
N ARG A 23 -4.60 -9.88 13.96
CA ARG A 23 -4.87 -11.28 14.31
C ARG A 23 -4.99 -12.13 13.06
N VAL A 24 -4.12 -13.14 12.95
CA VAL A 24 -4.39 -14.33 12.13
C VAL A 24 -5.30 -15.23 12.97
N ASN A 25 -6.62 -15.14 12.78
CA ASN A 25 -7.56 -16.02 13.47
C ASN A 25 -7.55 -17.41 12.84
N PHE A 26 -7.02 -18.40 13.56
CA PHE A 26 -7.44 -19.78 13.41
C PHE A 26 -8.82 -19.91 14.06
N CYS A 27 -9.88 -20.02 13.25
CA CYS A 27 -11.20 -20.36 13.76
C CYS A 27 -11.18 -21.84 14.19
N VAL A 28 -10.99 -22.08 15.48
CA VAL A 28 -11.35 -23.37 16.08
C VAL A 28 -12.85 -23.29 16.37
N LEU A 29 -13.65 -23.94 15.53
CA LEU A 29 -15.04 -24.25 15.84
C LEU A 29 -15.04 -25.16 17.08
N ILE A 30 -15.20 -24.56 18.27
CA ILE A 30 -15.61 -25.32 19.45
C ILE A 30 -17.10 -25.59 19.27
N GLN A 31 -17.39 -26.71 18.66
CA GLN A 31 -18.72 -27.28 18.68
C GLN A 31 -18.99 -27.71 20.12
N CYS A 32 -19.82 -26.95 20.84
CA CYS A 32 -20.33 -27.37 22.14
C CYS A 32 -21.19 -28.63 21.90
N ALA A 33 -20.57 -29.80 22.04
CA ALA A 33 -21.30 -31.05 22.19
C ALA A 33 -22.02 -31.00 23.54
N VAL A 34 -23.31 -30.71 23.53
CA VAL A 34 -24.17 -30.93 24.69
C VAL A 34 -24.29 -32.44 24.85
N ASN A 35 -23.63 -32.99 25.87
CA ASN A 35 -23.77 -34.39 26.22
C ASN A 35 -25.21 -34.65 26.72
N ASP A 36 -25.94 -35.54 26.05
CA ASP A 36 -27.34 -35.94 26.32
C ASP A 36 -27.54 -36.72 27.65
N LYS A 37 -26.75 -36.46 28.70
CA LYS A 37 -26.82 -37.23 29.96
C LYS A 37 -26.96 -36.41 31.24
N MET A 38 -27.49 -35.19 31.17
CA MET A 38 -27.97 -34.49 32.37
C MET A 38 -29.49 -34.34 32.32
N ALA A 39 -30.18 -35.01 33.25
CA ALA A 39 -31.60 -34.83 33.48
C ALA A 39 -31.84 -33.43 34.09
N VAL A 40 -32.18 -32.47 33.23
CA VAL A 40 -32.54 -31.10 33.63
C VAL A 40 -34.05 -31.07 33.93
N SER A 41 -34.44 -30.59 35.11
CA SER A 41 -35.86 -30.51 35.53
C SER A 41 -36.67 -29.64 34.58
N GLU A 42 -37.97 -29.93 34.44
CA GLU A 42 -38.85 -29.18 33.51
C GLU A 42 -38.92 -27.67 33.80
N SER A 43 -38.67 -27.27 35.06
CA SER A 43 -38.59 -25.85 35.47
C SER A 43 -37.33 -25.12 34.96
N MET A 44 -36.26 -25.83 34.63
CA MET A 44 -35.02 -25.24 34.09
C MET A 44 -35.01 -25.14 32.56
N LYS A 45 -35.85 -25.91 31.86
CA LYS A 45 -35.97 -25.87 30.39
C LYS A 45 -36.51 -24.52 29.89
N GLY A 46 -37.44 -23.91 30.63
CA GLY A 46 -37.98 -22.57 30.30
C GLY A 46 -36.98 -21.44 30.50
N LEU A 47 -36.12 -21.53 31.52
CA LEU A 47 -35.11 -20.51 31.82
C LEU A 47 -33.93 -20.57 30.83
N LEU A 48 -33.52 -21.77 30.42
CA LEU A 48 -32.49 -21.98 29.39
C LEU A 48 -32.95 -21.53 28.00
N LEU A 49 -34.25 -21.69 27.66
CA LEU A 49 -34.79 -21.21 26.39
C LEU A 49 -34.88 -19.67 26.34
N TYR A 50 -35.18 -19.01 27.47
CA TYR A 50 -35.22 -17.55 27.57
C TYR A 50 -33.82 -16.90 27.51
N LEU A 51 -32.80 -17.56 28.09
CA LEU A 51 -31.40 -17.11 28.03
C LEU A 51 -30.78 -17.25 26.62
N CYS A 52 -31.23 -18.20 25.80
CA CYS A 52 -30.76 -18.33 24.42
C CYS A 52 -31.29 -17.23 23.47
N ILE A 53 -32.48 -16.67 23.73
CA ILE A 53 -33.10 -15.67 22.84
C ILE A 53 -32.43 -14.28 22.96
N CYS A 54 -31.80 -13.97 24.10
CA CYS A 54 -31.10 -12.69 24.33
C CYS A 54 -29.64 -12.66 23.83
N SER A 55 -29.16 -13.75 23.23
CA SER A 55 -27.81 -13.81 22.63
C SER A 55 -27.87 -13.30 21.19
N HIS A 56 -28.19 -12.02 20.99
CA HIS A 56 -27.85 -11.36 19.73
C HIS A 56 -26.33 -11.24 19.68
N VAL A 57 -25.67 -12.31 19.22
CA VAL A 57 -24.29 -12.25 18.78
C VAL A 57 -24.28 -11.37 17.53
N SER A 58 -24.11 -10.08 17.73
CA SER A 58 -23.72 -9.17 16.65
C SER A 58 -22.36 -9.64 16.17
N THR A 59 -22.34 -10.45 15.12
CA THR A 59 -21.12 -10.73 14.38
C THR A 59 -20.73 -9.42 13.71
N VAL A 60 -19.82 -8.68 14.33
CA VAL A 60 -19.16 -7.54 13.68
C VAL A 60 -18.35 -8.15 12.53
N GLU A 61 -18.85 -8.02 11.30
CA GLU A 61 -18.09 -8.38 10.10
C GLU A 61 -16.85 -7.46 10.10
N ALA A 62 -15.67 -8.07 10.25
CA ALA A 62 -14.42 -7.31 10.21
C ALA A 62 -14.33 -6.61 8.84
N TRP A 63 -14.12 -5.30 8.86
CA TRP A 63 -13.89 -4.56 7.62
C TRP A 63 -12.50 -4.92 7.09
N GLU A 64 -12.44 -5.49 5.88
CA GLU A 64 -11.20 -5.86 5.21
C GLU A 64 -10.90 -4.91 4.05
N LEU A 65 -9.65 -4.48 3.94
CA LEU A 65 -9.12 -3.72 2.80
C LEU A 65 -8.14 -4.57 2.01
N THR A 66 -8.23 -4.53 0.68
CA THR A 66 -7.20 -5.09 -0.22
C THR A 66 -6.37 -3.95 -0.79
N LEU A 67 -5.08 -3.95 -0.47
CA LEU A 67 -4.11 -2.99 -0.99
C LEU A 67 -3.36 -3.58 -2.18
N LEU A 68 -3.60 -3.02 -3.35
CA LEU A 68 -2.85 -3.28 -4.57
C LEU A 68 -1.84 -2.16 -4.73
N HIS A 69 -0.60 -2.50 -5.05
CA HIS A 69 0.40 -1.48 -5.27
C HIS A 69 1.39 -1.81 -6.37
N THR A 70 1.92 -0.74 -6.95
CA THR A 70 3.14 -0.73 -7.76
C THR A 70 4.09 0.32 -7.24
N ASN A 71 5.35 0.20 -7.62
CA ASN A 71 6.38 1.20 -7.44
C ASN A 71 7.45 0.90 -8.48
N ASP A 72 8.25 1.91 -8.85
CA ASP A 72 9.36 1.76 -9.77
C ASP A 72 8.88 1.03 -11.04
N VAL A 73 7.89 1.58 -11.74
CA VAL A 73 7.44 0.97 -13.01
C VAL A 73 8.40 1.31 -14.14
N HIS A 74 8.98 2.52 -14.08
CA HIS A 74 9.97 3.05 -15.01
C HIS A 74 9.60 2.78 -16.47
N ALA A 75 8.46 3.34 -16.86
CA ALA A 75 7.94 3.36 -18.22
C ALA A 75 7.86 2.00 -18.94
N ARG A 76 7.78 0.87 -18.23
CA ARG A 76 7.45 -0.44 -18.82
C ARG A 76 5.94 -0.56 -19.09
N VAL A 77 5.51 0.18 -20.11
CA VAL A 77 4.15 0.13 -20.64
C VAL A 77 3.88 -1.23 -21.28
N GLU A 78 4.81 -1.68 -22.13
CA GLU A 78 4.75 -2.97 -22.80
C GLU A 78 5.20 -4.13 -21.89
N GLU A 79 4.92 -5.35 -22.33
CA GLU A 79 5.48 -6.53 -21.69
C GLU A 79 7.00 -6.66 -21.92
N THR A 80 7.67 -7.27 -20.96
CA THR A 80 9.13 -7.37 -20.90
C THR A 80 9.61 -8.82 -20.97
N SER A 81 10.89 -9.01 -21.26
CA SER A 81 11.59 -10.27 -21.01
C SER A 81 11.74 -10.53 -19.49
N ASN A 82 12.24 -11.71 -19.13
CA ASN A 82 12.61 -12.04 -17.74
C ASN A 82 13.73 -11.15 -17.17
N SER A 83 14.50 -10.50 -18.05
CA SER A 83 15.54 -9.53 -17.68
C SER A 83 15.07 -8.08 -17.81
N TYR A 84 13.75 -7.87 -17.87
CA TYR A 84 13.09 -6.56 -17.91
C TYR A 84 13.37 -5.72 -19.17
N GLY A 85 14.02 -6.31 -20.17
CA GLY A 85 14.22 -5.70 -21.48
C GLY A 85 13.05 -5.93 -22.43
N LYS A 86 13.25 -5.58 -23.71
CA LYS A 86 12.25 -5.84 -24.76
C LYS A 86 11.92 -7.33 -24.84
N CYS A 87 10.63 -7.68 -24.74
CA CYS A 87 10.24 -9.05 -25.03
C CYS A 87 10.31 -9.32 -26.54
N THR A 88 11.13 -10.28 -26.95
CA THR A 88 11.25 -10.71 -28.35
C THR A 88 10.79 -12.15 -28.56
N LYS A 89 10.78 -12.95 -27.49
CA LYS A 89 10.34 -14.35 -27.49
C LYS A 89 9.63 -14.65 -26.16
N PRO A 90 8.52 -15.42 -26.18
CA PRO A 90 7.87 -15.89 -24.95
C PRO A 90 8.79 -16.76 -24.08
N PRO A 91 8.53 -16.85 -22.76
CA PRO A 91 7.47 -16.15 -22.04
C PRO A 91 7.78 -14.65 -21.82
N CYS A 92 6.75 -13.82 -21.97
CA CYS A 92 6.79 -12.40 -21.66
C CYS A 92 6.06 -12.09 -20.35
N PHE A 93 6.44 -10.97 -19.75
CA PHE A 93 6.13 -10.59 -18.38
C PHE A 93 5.64 -9.14 -18.32
N ALA A 94 5.10 -8.68 -17.20
CA ALA A 94 4.80 -7.27 -16.98
C ALA A 94 3.75 -6.70 -17.93
N GLY A 95 3.85 -5.40 -18.21
CA GLY A 95 3.01 -4.68 -19.14
C GLY A 95 1.71 -4.23 -18.53
N VAL A 96 1.30 -3.02 -18.92
CA VAL A 96 0.12 -2.35 -18.37
C VAL A 96 -1.17 -3.10 -18.68
N ALA A 97 -1.24 -3.76 -19.84
CA ALA A 97 -2.39 -4.57 -20.25
C ALA A 97 -2.61 -5.80 -19.34
N ARG A 98 -1.53 -6.54 -19.02
CA ARG A 98 -1.59 -7.69 -18.11
C ARG A 98 -1.92 -7.25 -16.68
N ARG A 99 -1.35 -6.12 -16.26
CA ARG A 99 -1.65 -5.50 -14.96
C ARG A 99 -3.13 -5.14 -14.87
N PHE A 100 -3.68 -4.52 -15.92
CA PHE A 100 -5.11 -4.18 -16.01
C PHE A 100 -5.99 -5.41 -15.82
N THR A 101 -5.76 -6.50 -16.57
CA THR A 101 -6.53 -7.74 -16.42
C THR A 101 -6.53 -8.23 -14.97
N LYS A 102 -5.37 -8.23 -14.32
CA LYS A 102 -5.26 -8.74 -12.95
C LYS A 102 -5.90 -7.82 -11.91
N ILE A 103 -5.80 -6.50 -12.10
CA ILE A 103 -6.49 -5.50 -11.27
C ILE A 103 -8.01 -5.71 -11.34
N GLN A 104 -8.55 -5.89 -12.55
CA GLN A 104 -9.99 -6.11 -12.75
C GLN A 104 -10.45 -7.43 -12.13
N GLU A 105 -9.66 -8.50 -12.27
CA GLU A 105 -9.95 -9.78 -11.60
C GLU A 105 -10.08 -9.61 -10.08
N ILE A 106 -9.16 -8.88 -9.45
CA ILE A 106 -9.20 -8.66 -7.99
C ILE A 106 -10.37 -7.75 -7.60
N ARG A 107 -10.59 -6.65 -8.32
CA ARG A 107 -11.74 -5.76 -8.09
C ARG A 107 -13.10 -6.46 -8.26
N SER A 108 -13.17 -7.53 -9.06
CA SER A 108 -14.40 -8.32 -9.21
C SER A 108 -14.69 -9.26 -8.04
N ARG A 109 -13.69 -9.55 -7.20
CA ARG A 109 -13.77 -10.52 -6.10
C ARG A 109 -13.74 -9.87 -4.72
N GLU A 110 -12.99 -8.78 -4.58
CA GLU A 110 -12.78 -8.10 -3.32
C GLU A 110 -13.69 -6.88 -3.18
N LYS A 111 -14.30 -6.70 -2.00
CA LYS A 111 -15.27 -5.61 -1.76
C LYS A 111 -14.61 -4.22 -1.70
N ASN A 112 -13.51 -4.11 -0.97
CA ASN A 112 -12.81 -2.87 -0.69
C ASN A 112 -11.39 -2.97 -1.25
N VAL A 113 -11.10 -2.24 -2.32
CA VAL A 113 -9.80 -2.31 -3.01
C VAL A 113 -9.27 -0.89 -3.22
N MET A 114 -8.00 -0.69 -2.88
CA MET A 114 -7.25 0.50 -3.29
C MET A 114 -6.06 0.09 -4.15
N LEU A 115 -5.83 0.84 -5.23
CA LEU A 115 -4.68 0.73 -6.13
C LEU A 115 -3.78 1.94 -5.95
N LEU A 116 -2.58 1.70 -5.42
CA LEU A 116 -1.63 2.72 -5.01
C LEU A 116 -0.33 2.62 -5.81
N ASP A 117 0.32 3.75 -6.06
CA ASP A 117 1.64 3.77 -6.66
C ASP A 117 2.65 4.48 -5.75
N ALA A 118 3.80 3.87 -5.51
CA ALA A 118 4.83 4.44 -4.64
C ALA A 118 5.93 5.18 -5.41
N GLY A 119 5.64 5.72 -6.60
CA GLY A 119 6.56 6.57 -7.36
C GLY A 119 7.39 5.86 -8.42
N ASP A 120 8.13 6.65 -9.20
CA ASP A 120 8.98 6.25 -10.32
C ASP A 120 8.20 5.50 -11.43
N GLN A 121 7.12 6.13 -11.90
CA GLN A 121 6.52 5.79 -13.19
C GLN A 121 7.39 6.31 -14.34
N PHE A 122 8.02 7.47 -14.12
CA PHE A 122 8.84 8.16 -15.10
C PHE A 122 10.16 7.42 -15.34
N GLN A 123 10.81 7.80 -16.45
CA GLN A 123 12.11 7.28 -16.89
C GLN A 123 12.13 5.78 -17.23
N GLY A 124 13.10 5.32 -18.01
CA GLY A 124 13.44 3.88 -18.16
C GLY A 124 13.24 3.27 -19.54
N THR A 125 12.36 3.83 -20.38
CA THR A 125 12.13 3.35 -21.77
C THR A 125 11.90 4.46 -22.77
N VAL A 126 11.86 4.09 -24.07
CA VAL A 126 11.49 5.01 -25.15
C VAL A 126 10.09 5.62 -24.97
N TRP A 127 9.19 4.98 -24.22
CA TRP A 127 7.87 5.53 -23.93
C TRP A 127 7.99 6.86 -23.21
N PHE A 128 8.78 6.94 -22.14
CA PHE A 128 9.01 8.20 -21.44
C PHE A 128 9.76 9.21 -22.30
N ASN A 129 10.74 8.76 -23.09
CA ASN A 129 11.50 9.66 -23.96
C ASN A 129 10.61 10.39 -24.97
N VAL A 130 9.57 9.73 -25.47
CA VAL A 130 8.64 10.26 -26.48
C VAL A 130 7.44 10.98 -25.85
N TYR A 131 6.80 10.36 -24.86
CA TYR A 131 5.52 10.82 -24.30
C TYR A 131 5.67 11.67 -23.03
N LYS A 132 6.87 11.72 -22.44
CA LYS A 132 7.25 12.66 -21.38
C LYS A 132 6.33 12.64 -20.15
N GLY A 133 5.74 11.49 -19.82
CA GLY A 133 4.83 11.33 -18.69
C GLY A 133 3.34 11.31 -19.09
N ALA A 134 2.98 11.66 -20.32
CA ALA A 134 1.60 11.53 -20.81
C ALA A 134 1.15 10.07 -20.82
N GLU A 135 2.06 9.15 -21.13
CA GLU A 135 1.80 7.71 -21.08
C GLU A 135 1.48 7.26 -19.66
N ALA A 136 2.21 7.77 -18.66
CA ALA A 136 1.99 7.43 -17.26
C ALA A 136 0.60 7.91 -16.83
N ALA A 137 0.27 9.19 -17.06
CA ALA A 137 -1.04 9.74 -16.75
C ALA A 137 -2.17 8.96 -17.47
N TYR A 138 -2.01 8.71 -18.77
CA TYR A 138 -2.99 7.98 -19.58
C TYR A 138 -3.28 6.58 -19.02
N PHE A 139 -2.24 5.79 -18.77
CA PHE A 139 -2.43 4.42 -18.33
C PHE A 139 -2.83 4.32 -16.86
N MET A 140 -2.31 5.17 -15.97
CA MET A 140 -2.76 5.21 -14.57
C MET A 140 -4.25 5.56 -14.48
N ASN A 141 -4.72 6.49 -15.32
CA ASN A 141 -6.14 6.81 -15.44
C ASN A 141 -6.96 5.61 -15.93
N LYS A 142 -6.46 4.84 -16.91
CA LYS A 142 -7.14 3.63 -17.41
C LYS A 142 -7.18 2.49 -16.39
N LEU A 143 -6.12 2.35 -15.58
CA LEU A 143 -6.05 1.36 -14.51
C LEU A 143 -6.87 1.78 -13.29
N GLY A 144 -7.18 3.07 -13.17
CA GLY A 144 -7.94 3.64 -12.06
C GLY A 144 -7.14 3.60 -10.77
N TYR A 145 -5.93 4.15 -10.77
CA TYR A 145 -5.18 4.35 -9.52
C TYR A 145 -5.95 5.30 -8.59
N ASP A 146 -5.90 5.05 -7.29
CA ASP A 146 -6.52 5.88 -6.26
C ASP A 146 -5.57 7.00 -5.82
N ALA A 147 -4.30 6.63 -5.59
CA ALA A 147 -3.25 7.57 -5.25
C ALA A 147 -1.88 7.16 -5.80
N MET A 148 -1.00 8.15 -5.96
CA MET A 148 0.41 7.98 -6.29
C MET A 148 1.25 8.87 -5.38
N ALA A 149 2.34 8.36 -4.83
CA ALA A 149 3.38 9.20 -4.26
C ALA A 149 4.38 9.63 -5.36
N LEU A 150 4.91 10.84 -5.25
CA LEU A 150 6.01 11.27 -6.14
C LEU A 150 7.30 10.53 -5.77
N GLY A 151 7.95 9.94 -6.77
CA GLY A 151 9.32 9.43 -6.72
C GLY A 151 10.32 10.46 -7.23
N ASN A 152 11.59 10.07 -7.28
CA ASN A 152 12.65 10.98 -7.71
C ASN A 152 12.62 11.19 -9.23
N HIS A 153 12.29 10.16 -10.02
CA HIS A 153 12.30 10.27 -11.48
C HIS A 153 11.15 11.08 -12.05
N GLU A 154 10.11 11.35 -11.25
CA GLU A 154 9.07 12.30 -11.62
C GLU A 154 9.62 13.71 -11.91
N PHE A 155 10.81 14.05 -11.42
CA PHE A 155 11.48 15.33 -11.62
C PHE A 155 12.51 15.33 -12.76
N ASP A 156 12.64 14.25 -13.53
CA ASP A 156 13.71 14.10 -14.54
C ASP A 156 13.64 15.12 -15.69
N ASN A 157 12.43 15.59 -16.01
CA ASN A 157 12.19 16.65 -17.00
C ASN A 157 11.93 18.00 -16.33
N ASN A 158 12.50 18.20 -15.14
CA ASN A 158 12.30 19.35 -14.27
C ASN A 158 10.87 19.47 -13.76
N VAL A 159 10.61 20.48 -12.92
CA VAL A 159 9.27 20.74 -12.37
C VAL A 159 8.24 21.01 -13.47
N GLU A 160 8.63 21.69 -14.56
CA GLU A 160 7.73 21.92 -15.68
C GLU A 160 7.29 20.61 -16.35
N GLY A 161 8.21 19.67 -16.56
CA GLY A 161 7.92 18.36 -17.13
C GLY A 161 7.12 17.43 -16.20
N LEU A 162 7.20 17.65 -14.88
CA LEU A 162 6.30 17.04 -13.92
C LEU A 162 4.87 17.61 -14.05
N ILE A 163 4.75 18.95 -14.08
CA ILE A 163 3.43 19.61 -14.17
C ILE A 163 2.75 19.24 -15.48
N LYS A 164 3.46 19.36 -16.61
CA LYS A 164 2.94 19.10 -17.95
C LYS A 164 3.73 17.99 -18.64
N PRO A 165 3.05 16.93 -19.12
CA PRO A 165 1.59 16.72 -19.13
C PRO A 165 1.04 16.10 -17.85
N PHE A 166 1.88 15.50 -17.00
CA PHE A 166 1.44 14.49 -16.04
C PHE A 166 0.48 15.01 -14.95
N LEU A 167 0.89 15.98 -14.12
CA LEU A 167 0.02 16.46 -13.02
C LEU A 167 -1.27 17.13 -13.51
N GLN A 168 -1.29 17.63 -14.75
CA GLN A 168 -2.50 18.20 -15.35
C GLN A 168 -3.49 17.15 -15.85
N GLU A 169 -3.03 15.93 -16.15
CA GLU A 169 -3.84 14.90 -16.79
C GLU A 169 -4.18 13.73 -15.86
N VAL A 170 -3.36 13.45 -14.86
CA VAL A 170 -3.58 12.33 -13.93
C VAL A 170 -4.79 12.59 -13.03
N LYS A 171 -5.63 11.56 -12.85
CA LYS A 171 -6.88 11.63 -12.08
C LYS A 171 -6.76 11.08 -10.67
N CYS A 172 -5.76 10.23 -10.42
CA CYS A 172 -5.47 9.76 -9.07
C CYS A 172 -4.90 10.92 -8.23
N THR A 173 -5.01 10.84 -6.91
CA THR A 173 -4.44 11.88 -6.06
C THR A 173 -2.92 11.72 -5.99
N VAL A 174 -2.16 12.75 -6.36
CA VAL A 174 -0.70 12.76 -6.24
C VAL A 174 -0.29 13.28 -4.87
N LEU A 175 0.62 12.58 -4.20
CA LEU A 175 0.92 12.78 -2.79
C LEU A 175 2.43 12.99 -2.52
N SER A 176 2.73 13.98 -1.69
CA SER A 176 4.03 14.14 -1.01
C SER A 176 3.91 15.17 0.12
N ALA A 177 4.17 14.78 1.37
CA ALA A 177 4.07 15.66 2.54
C ALA A 177 5.33 16.51 2.76
N ASN A 178 6.48 15.98 2.36
CA ASN A 178 7.80 16.54 2.65
C ASN A 178 8.39 17.37 1.52
N ILE A 179 7.62 17.66 0.46
CA ILE A 179 8.02 18.59 -0.60
C ILE A 179 7.37 19.95 -0.34
N LYS A 180 8.19 21.00 -0.21
CA LYS A 180 7.77 22.39 -0.12
C LYS A 180 8.26 23.18 -1.32
N ALA A 181 7.33 23.86 -1.99
CA ALA A 181 7.66 24.87 -2.98
C ALA A 181 7.84 26.24 -2.29
N ASP A 182 8.82 27.01 -2.73
CA ASP A 182 8.95 28.41 -2.30
C ASP A 182 7.85 29.31 -2.91
N ASP A 183 7.80 30.58 -2.50
CA ASP A 183 6.78 31.54 -2.94
C ASP A 183 6.77 31.79 -4.46
N THR A 184 7.88 31.50 -5.16
CA THR A 184 7.98 31.69 -6.61
C THR A 184 7.33 30.54 -7.37
N LEU A 185 7.52 29.30 -6.89
CA LEU A 185 7.00 28.10 -7.54
C LEU A 185 5.62 27.68 -7.00
N ALA A 186 5.31 28.03 -5.75
CA ALA A 186 4.06 27.67 -5.10
C ALA A 186 2.81 28.02 -5.92
N PRO A 187 2.67 29.19 -6.57
CA PRO A 187 1.51 29.51 -7.39
C PRO A 187 1.29 28.58 -8.60
N HIS A 188 2.33 27.88 -9.05
CA HIS A 188 2.30 27.02 -10.23
C HIS A 188 2.07 25.54 -9.93
N ILE A 189 2.51 25.08 -8.75
CA ILE A 189 2.46 23.66 -8.38
C ILE A 189 1.53 23.35 -7.20
N SER A 190 1.20 24.36 -6.37
CA SER A 190 0.31 24.15 -5.21
C SER A 190 -1.07 23.70 -5.67
N GLY A 191 -1.56 22.62 -5.07
CA GLY A 191 -2.85 22.02 -5.43
C GLY A 191 -2.78 20.97 -6.55
N LEU A 192 -1.61 20.75 -7.16
CA LEU A 192 -1.39 19.64 -8.08
C LEU A 192 -0.90 18.36 -7.38
N TYR A 193 -0.32 18.50 -6.19
CA TYR A 193 -0.04 17.41 -5.26
C TYR A 193 -0.43 17.81 -3.84
N PHE A 194 -0.63 16.82 -2.96
CA PHE A 194 -1.13 17.02 -1.60
C PHE A 194 -0.28 16.27 -0.58
N PRO A 195 -0.20 16.73 0.68
CA PRO A 195 0.50 15.97 1.71
C PRO A 195 -0.17 14.63 2.03
N TYR A 196 -1.50 14.60 2.00
CA TYR A 196 -2.31 13.41 2.26
C TYR A 196 -3.66 13.51 1.56
N LYS A 197 -4.40 12.39 1.53
CA LYS A 197 -5.81 12.33 1.13
C LYS A 197 -6.57 11.35 2.02
N ILE A 198 -7.82 11.69 2.32
CA ILE A 198 -8.77 10.76 2.95
C ILE A 198 -9.67 10.19 1.85
N PHE A 199 -9.74 8.87 1.79
CA PHE A 199 -10.58 8.11 0.86
C PHE A 199 -11.73 7.46 1.62
N ASP A 200 -12.93 7.54 1.06
CA ASP A 200 -14.08 6.75 1.52
C ASP A 200 -14.05 5.40 0.80
N VAL A 201 -13.80 4.31 1.54
CA VAL A 201 -13.68 2.95 1.02
C VAL A 201 -14.70 2.05 1.71
N GLY A 202 -15.78 1.75 0.99
CA GLY A 202 -16.96 1.12 1.60
C GLY A 202 -17.55 2.04 2.68
N SER A 203 -17.73 1.53 3.89
CA SER A 203 -18.25 2.29 5.04
C SER A 203 -17.17 2.98 5.88
N GLN A 204 -15.91 2.94 5.46
CA GLN A 204 -14.77 3.38 6.27
C GLN A 204 -13.95 4.48 5.58
N LYS A 205 -13.25 5.27 6.39
CA LYS A 205 -12.27 6.26 5.92
C LYS A 205 -10.86 5.69 6.00
N VAL A 206 -10.07 5.88 4.96
CA VAL A 206 -8.64 5.53 4.89
C VAL A 206 -7.84 6.78 4.56
N GLY A 207 -6.90 7.14 5.44
CA GLY A 207 -5.94 8.21 5.19
C GLY A 207 -4.72 7.66 4.46
N VAL A 208 -4.27 8.34 3.42
CA VAL A 208 -3.01 8.06 2.74
C VAL A 208 -2.15 9.29 2.80
N VAL A 209 -0.97 9.19 3.40
CA VAL A 209 0.01 10.28 3.53
C VAL A 209 1.23 9.98 2.65
N GLY A 210 1.63 10.96 1.84
CA GLY A 210 2.71 10.83 0.86
C GLY A 210 4.09 11.18 1.39
N TYR A 211 5.15 10.56 0.89
CA TYR A 211 6.53 10.99 1.12
C TYR A 211 7.44 10.68 -0.08
N THR A 212 8.49 11.48 -0.25
CA THR A 212 9.46 11.37 -1.36
C THR A 212 10.87 11.47 -0.82
N SER A 213 11.85 10.75 -1.40
CA SER A 213 13.24 10.76 -0.95
C SER A 213 13.80 12.18 -0.81
N LYS A 214 14.38 12.50 0.35
CA LYS A 214 15.13 13.75 0.53
C LYS A 214 16.38 13.86 -0.33
N GLU A 215 16.81 12.76 -0.94
CA GLU A 215 17.95 12.72 -1.86
C GLU A 215 17.58 13.17 -3.29
N THR A 216 16.29 13.38 -3.58
CA THR A 216 15.79 13.73 -4.93
C THR A 216 16.56 14.89 -5.61
N PRO A 217 16.94 15.99 -4.92
CA PRO A 217 17.73 17.05 -5.54
C PRO A 217 19.11 16.62 -6.06
N ALA A 218 19.67 15.53 -5.53
CA ALA A 218 20.93 14.94 -6.00
C ALA A 218 20.73 13.88 -7.09
N LEU A 219 19.51 13.36 -7.24
CA LEU A 219 19.17 12.25 -8.13
C LEU A 219 18.44 12.70 -9.40
N SER A 220 17.82 13.89 -9.38
CA SER A 220 16.99 14.39 -10.47
C SER A 220 17.02 15.92 -10.57
N GLN A 221 16.26 16.50 -11.50
CA GLN A 221 16.35 17.91 -11.88
C GLN A 221 15.29 18.77 -11.17
N THR A 222 15.30 18.81 -9.84
CA THR A 222 14.26 19.51 -9.05
C THR A 222 14.30 21.03 -9.15
N GLY A 223 15.44 21.60 -9.56
CA GLY A 223 15.71 23.04 -9.46
C GLY A 223 15.86 23.53 -8.01
N PRO A 224 16.09 24.84 -7.80
CA PRO A 224 16.38 25.40 -6.47
C PRO A 224 15.13 25.74 -5.65
N ASN A 225 13.94 25.71 -6.26
CA ASN A 225 12.69 26.23 -5.67
C ASN A 225 11.86 25.15 -4.95
N LEU A 226 12.38 23.93 -4.85
CA LEU A 226 11.78 22.82 -4.11
C LEU A 226 12.70 22.40 -2.96
N VAL A 227 12.15 22.31 -1.76
CA VAL A 227 12.80 21.79 -0.57
C VAL A 227 12.20 20.43 -0.23
N PHE A 228 13.07 19.44 -0.04
CA PHE A 228 12.70 18.09 0.37
C PHE A 228 13.10 17.91 1.84
N GLU A 229 12.11 17.99 2.73
CA GLU A 229 12.26 17.86 4.18
C GLU A 229 12.49 16.39 4.58
N ASP A 230 12.93 16.16 5.82
CA ASP A 230 13.00 14.81 6.38
C ASP A 230 11.61 14.16 6.40
N GLU A 231 11.53 12.92 5.94
CA GLU A 231 10.26 12.22 5.75
C GLU A 231 9.50 12.06 7.07
N ILE A 232 10.19 11.69 8.16
CA ILE A 232 9.53 11.39 9.43
C ILE A 232 8.99 12.67 10.06
N ASP A 233 9.79 13.73 10.03
CA ASP A 233 9.42 15.03 10.60
C ASP A 233 8.24 15.65 9.83
N ALA A 234 8.18 15.46 8.51
CA ALA A 234 7.07 15.93 7.69
C ALA A 234 5.81 15.04 7.80
N LEU A 235 5.96 13.73 7.97
CA LEU A 235 4.85 12.77 8.06
C LEU A 235 4.09 12.88 9.38
N GLN A 236 4.78 12.95 10.53
CA GLN A 236 4.12 12.87 11.85
C GLN A 236 3.00 13.91 12.04
N PRO A 237 3.19 15.21 11.70
CA PRO A 237 2.11 16.21 11.84
C PRO A 237 0.91 15.93 10.95
N GLN A 238 1.10 15.33 9.77
CA GLN A 238 0.00 14.97 8.87
C GLN A 238 -0.79 13.77 9.40
N VAL A 239 -0.08 12.79 9.98
CA VAL A 239 -0.70 11.62 10.64
C VAL A 239 -1.50 12.06 11.87
N ASP A 240 -0.94 12.93 12.71
CA ASP A 240 -1.65 13.49 13.88
C ASP A 240 -2.92 14.26 13.45
N LYS A 241 -2.84 15.00 12.34
CA LYS A 241 -4.00 15.69 11.76
C LYS A 241 -5.06 14.71 11.27
N LEU A 242 -4.68 13.62 10.59
CA LEU A 242 -5.61 12.57 10.16
C LEU A 242 -6.33 11.92 11.35
N ILE A 243 -5.60 11.61 12.41
CA ILE A 243 -6.17 11.05 13.66
C ILE A 243 -7.16 12.03 14.29
N THR A 244 -6.80 13.31 14.36
CA THR A 244 -7.68 14.37 14.90
C THR A 244 -8.98 14.50 14.08
N LEU A 245 -8.92 14.23 12.77
CA LEU A 245 -10.09 14.18 11.89
C LEU A 245 -10.90 12.88 12.00
N GLY A 246 -10.55 11.99 12.94
CA GLY A 246 -11.24 10.72 13.18
C GLY A 246 -10.83 9.59 12.23
N VAL A 247 -9.73 9.73 11.49
CA VAL A 247 -9.20 8.67 10.63
C VAL A 247 -8.34 7.73 11.47
N ASN A 248 -8.72 6.45 11.50
CA ASN A 248 -8.07 5.41 12.30
C ASN A 248 -7.42 4.30 11.45
N LYS A 249 -7.27 4.55 10.15
CA LYS A 249 -6.60 3.68 9.19
C LYS A 249 -5.72 4.55 8.31
N ILE A 250 -4.41 4.48 8.51
CA ILE A 250 -3.45 5.41 7.89
C ILE A 250 -2.34 4.62 7.18
N ILE A 251 -2.20 4.90 5.90
CA ILE A 251 -1.17 4.33 5.02
C ILE A 251 -0.13 5.41 4.75
N ALA A 252 1.13 5.14 5.03
CA ALA A 252 2.24 5.92 4.48
C ALA A 252 2.60 5.34 3.12
N LEU A 253 2.50 6.14 2.06
CA LEU A 253 2.80 5.78 0.68
C LEU A 253 3.95 6.65 0.18
N GLY A 254 5.06 6.08 -0.27
CA GLY A 254 6.18 6.93 -0.66
C GLY A 254 7.40 6.26 -1.25
N HIS A 255 8.43 7.08 -1.48
CA HIS A 255 9.54 6.74 -2.36
C HIS A 255 10.89 7.14 -1.75
N SER A 256 11.27 6.51 -0.62
CA SER A 256 12.54 6.79 0.08
C SER A 256 13.40 5.56 0.38
N GLY A 257 13.00 4.39 -0.14
CA GLY A 257 13.75 3.16 0.02
C GLY A 257 13.43 2.39 1.29
N PHE A 258 13.65 1.08 1.24
CA PHE A 258 13.22 0.15 2.28
C PHE A 258 13.80 0.41 3.67
N VAL A 259 15.02 0.97 3.75
CA VAL A 259 15.61 1.35 5.04
C VAL A 259 14.79 2.47 5.69
N THR A 260 14.48 3.51 4.92
CA THR A 260 13.66 4.64 5.38
C THR A 260 12.23 4.21 5.67
N ASP A 261 11.64 3.34 4.85
CA ASP A 261 10.29 2.80 5.08
C ASP A 261 10.17 2.08 6.44
N LYS A 262 11.17 1.30 6.82
CA LYS A 262 11.23 0.66 8.15
C LYS A 262 11.34 1.68 9.28
N GLU A 263 12.11 2.75 9.07
CA GLU A 263 12.21 3.83 10.06
C GLU A 263 10.90 4.61 10.18
N ILE A 264 10.19 4.86 9.08
CA ILE A 264 8.84 5.44 9.09
C ILE A 264 7.89 4.55 9.89
N ALA A 265 7.83 3.24 9.58
CA ALA A 265 6.99 2.29 10.30
C ALA A 265 7.30 2.24 11.80
N ARG A 266 8.56 2.45 12.18
CA ARG A 266 9.02 2.42 13.58
C ARG A 266 8.74 3.72 14.33
N ARG A 267 8.85 4.87 13.65
CA ARG A 267 8.92 6.19 14.30
C ARG A 267 7.66 7.03 14.13
N VAL A 268 6.92 6.87 13.03
CA VAL A 268 5.71 7.65 12.77
C VAL A 268 4.52 6.99 13.45
N LYS A 269 4.09 7.55 14.58
CA LYS A 269 2.99 7.02 15.38
C LYS A 269 1.67 7.20 14.66
N GLY A 270 0.89 6.13 14.58
CA GLY A 270 -0.44 6.13 13.96
C GLY A 270 -0.48 5.64 12.51
N VAL A 271 0.67 5.37 11.90
CA VAL A 271 0.74 4.67 10.60
C VAL A 271 0.50 3.17 10.83
N ASP A 272 -0.44 2.60 10.08
CA ASP A 272 -0.76 1.16 10.14
C ASP A 272 0.02 0.36 9.09
N VAL A 273 0.25 0.96 7.92
CA VAL A 273 0.92 0.31 6.78
C VAL A 273 1.86 1.30 6.10
N VAL A 274 3.05 0.81 5.71
CA VAL A 274 3.98 1.54 4.84
C VAL A 274 4.06 0.81 3.50
N ILE A 275 3.83 1.54 2.42
CA ILE A 275 3.99 1.09 1.03
C ILE A 275 5.08 1.97 0.39
N GLY A 276 6.26 1.39 0.22
CA GLY A 276 7.44 2.09 -0.29
C GLY A 276 7.86 1.69 -1.71
N GLY A 277 8.82 2.44 -2.25
CA GLY A 277 9.55 2.18 -3.51
C GLY A 277 11.05 2.51 -3.42
N HIS A 278 11.64 2.96 -4.53
CA HIS A 278 13.00 3.53 -4.68
C HIS A 278 14.16 2.52 -4.64
N SER A 279 14.26 1.80 -3.52
CA SER A 279 15.34 0.84 -3.30
C SER A 279 15.21 -0.42 -4.15
N ASN A 280 14.08 -0.53 -4.84
CA ASN A 280 13.71 -1.72 -5.55
C ASN A 280 13.78 -2.95 -4.64
N THR A 281 13.34 -2.83 -3.39
CA THR A 281 13.46 -3.96 -2.47
C THR A 281 12.46 -5.03 -2.83
N PHE A 282 12.69 -6.23 -2.34
CA PHE A 282 11.85 -7.34 -2.68
C PHE A 282 11.87 -8.38 -1.58
N LEU A 283 10.74 -8.55 -0.89
CA LEU A 283 10.59 -9.53 0.19
C LEU A 283 9.91 -10.80 -0.38
N TYR A 284 9.41 -11.78 0.40
CA TYR A 284 8.42 -12.82 0.01
C TYR A 284 8.20 -13.76 1.16
N ASN A 285 7.00 -14.34 1.23
CA ASN A 285 6.67 -15.31 2.26
C ASN A 285 6.29 -16.66 1.61
N GLY A 286 7.28 -17.56 1.50
CA GLY A 286 7.11 -18.90 0.95
C GLY A 286 8.42 -19.54 0.45
N THR A 287 8.37 -20.80 0.01
CA THR A 287 9.53 -21.49 -0.56
C THR A 287 9.74 -21.08 -2.03
N VAL A 288 10.89 -20.48 -2.33
CA VAL A 288 11.31 -20.22 -3.71
C VAL A 288 11.86 -21.53 -4.29
N CYS A 289 11.16 -22.16 -5.23
CA CYS A 289 11.78 -23.19 -6.06
C CYS A 289 12.86 -22.54 -6.93
N ILE A 290 14.12 -22.91 -6.70
CA ILE A 290 15.29 -22.33 -7.33
C ILE A 290 15.34 -22.75 -8.81
N VAL A 291 14.97 -21.85 -9.71
CA VAL A 291 15.59 -21.72 -11.04
C VAL A 291 15.75 -20.21 -11.30
N TYR A 292 16.95 -19.71 -10.96
CA TYR A 292 17.47 -18.33 -11.13
C TYR A 292 16.50 -17.15 -10.92
N HIS A 293 16.61 -16.60 -9.70
CA HIS A 293 16.28 -15.25 -9.19
C HIS A 293 14.92 -14.64 -9.49
N ARG A 294 14.07 -14.24 -8.53
CA ARG A 294 13.63 -14.62 -7.16
C ARG A 294 12.46 -13.66 -6.86
N LEU A 295 11.45 -14.03 -6.00
CA LEU A 295 10.07 -13.51 -5.70
C LEU A 295 9.84 -12.72 -4.32
N LEU A 296 8.67 -12.01 -4.15
CA LEU A 296 8.23 -10.66 -3.60
C LEU A 296 7.43 -10.46 -2.23
N LEU A 297 7.61 -9.35 -1.45
CA LEU A 297 6.70 -8.66 -0.48
C LEU A 297 7.23 -7.22 -0.14
N PHE A 298 6.31 -6.29 0.14
CA PHE A 298 6.34 -4.82 0.39
C PHE A 298 7.64 -3.98 0.29
N ASN A 299 7.58 -2.96 -0.58
CA ASN A 299 8.66 -2.47 -1.45
C ASN A 299 8.92 -3.52 -2.54
N ILE A 300 8.61 -3.22 -3.82
CA ILE A 300 8.72 -4.16 -4.94
C ILE A 300 9.72 -3.62 -5.96
N TYR A 301 10.82 -4.34 -6.17
CA TYR A 301 11.80 -4.07 -7.22
C TYR A 301 11.13 -3.77 -8.56
N ASN A 302 11.65 -2.74 -9.21
CA ASN A 302 11.39 -2.30 -10.56
C ASN A 302 11.09 -3.45 -11.54
N HIS A 303 10.03 -3.25 -12.32
CA HIS A 303 9.59 -4.10 -13.42
C HIS A 303 8.92 -5.43 -13.04
N SER A 304 7.60 -5.45 -13.27
CA SER A 304 6.69 -6.51 -12.88
C SER A 304 7.04 -7.87 -13.52
N SER A 305 7.39 -8.90 -12.75
CA SER A 305 6.77 -10.26 -12.76
C SER A 305 7.64 -11.27 -12.06
N PHE A 306 7.00 -12.24 -11.38
CA PHE A 306 7.58 -13.56 -11.16
C PHE A 306 6.53 -14.67 -11.24
N ILE A 307 6.96 -15.81 -11.80
CA ILE A 307 6.22 -17.07 -11.94
C ILE A 307 6.46 -17.94 -10.70
N CYS A 308 5.36 -18.36 -10.07
CA CYS A 308 5.15 -19.73 -9.59
C CYS A 308 3.74 -20.11 -10.11
N GLN A 309 3.69 -20.81 -11.25
CA GLN A 309 2.52 -21.05 -12.13
C GLN A 309 1.95 -19.81 -12.85
N PRO A 310 1.39 -19.96 -14.08
CA PRO A 310 1.53 -18.94 -15.13
C PRO A 310 0.60 -17.73 -14.95
N GLY A 311 1.18 -16.53 -14.93
CA GLY A 311 0.50 -15.28 -15.26
C GLY A 311 -0.10 -14.50 -14.09
N LEU A 312 0.71 -13.98 -13.17
CA LEU A 312 0.23 -13.03 -12.14
C LEU A 312 1.37 -12.13 -11.65
N SER A 313 1.15 -10.82 -11.58
CA SER A 313 1.86 -9.96 -10.63
C SER A 313 0.96 -8.79 -10.23
N LEU A 314 0.04 -9.09 -9.30
CA LEU A 314 -0.47 -8.16 -8.30
C LEU A 314 0.01 -8.70 -6.95
N SER A 315 0.55 -7.82 -6.09
CA SER A 315 0.77 -8.13 -4.67
C SER A 315 -0.57 -8.59 -4.06
N LEU A 316 -0.63 -9.82 -3.55
CA LEU A 316 -1.81 -10.34 -2.87
C LEU A 316 -1.94 -9.61 -1.52
N GLY A 317 -3.05 -8.91 -1.33
CA GLY A 317 -3.20 -7.78 -0.42
C GLY A 317 -2.87 -8.04 1.06
N MET A 318 -2.48 -6.95 1.74
CA MET A 318 -2.54 -6.84 3.20
C MET A 318 -3.98 -6.66 3.62
N ARG A 319 -4.48 -7.53 4.51
CA ARG A 319 -5.78 -7.36 5.17
C ARG A 319 -5.59 -6.53 6.43
N LEU A 320 -6.06 -5.29 6.42
CA LEU A 320 -6.32 -4.53 7.64
C LEU A 320 -7.70 -4.92 8.14
N GLN A 321 -7.81 -5.32 9.41
CA GLN A 321 -9.07 -5.61 10.08
C GLN A 321 -9.33 -4.52 11.12
N SER A 322 -10.51 -3.90 11.10
CA SER A 322 -10.97 -3.06 12.21
C SER A 322 -11.47 -3.93 13.36
N LEU A 323 -11.02 -3.65 14.59
CA LEU A 323 -11.65 -4.14 15.81
C LEU A 323 -12.81 -3.23 16.24
#